data_AF-A0A6H1LLC0-F1
#
_entry.id   AF-A0A6H1LLC0-F1
#
_cell.length_a   1.000
_cell.length_b   1.000
_cell.length_c   1.000
_cell.angle_alpha   90.00
_cell.angle_beta   90.00
_cell.angle_gamma   90.00
#
_symmetry.space_group_name_H-M   'P 1'
#
loop_
_entity.id
_entity.type
_entity.pdbx_description
1 polymer ?
#
loop_
_entity_poly.entity_id
_entity_poly.type
_entity_poly.pdbx_seq_one_letter_code
_entity_poly.pdbx_strand_id
1 'polypeptide(L)'
;MSERSVGRWRRQWREQGEEGVRSNEEWLTVFHFPAHAADLNPQEGIWSLVKRTIGNLAATNLHQLATAVERSLKKTQYRPHFIDGCLAGTGLAMDS
;
A
#
# COMPACT_ATOMS: atom_id res chain seq x y z
N MET A 1 12.53 18.08 3.97
CA MET A 1 11.29 18.46 3.23
C MET A 1 10.42 19.33 4.12
N SER A 2 9.84 20.42 3.60
CA SER A 2 9.01 21.33 4.40
C SER A 2 7.53 20.89 4.44
N GLU A 3 6.80 21.26 5.48
CA GLU A 3 5.36 20.97 5.64
C GLU A 3 4.51 21.54 4.49
N ARG A 4 4.91 22.72 3.98
CA ARG A 4 4.33 23.34 2.78
C ARG A 4 4.57 22.53 1.50
N SER A 5 5.70 21.82 1.41
CA SER A 5 6.02 20.94 0.30
C SER A 5 5.17 19.67 0.33
N VAL A 6 4.92 19.11 1.51
CA VAL A 6 4.07 17.91 1.69
C VAL A 6 2.61 18.22 1.40
N GLY A 7 2.09 19.36 1.86
CA GLY A 7 0.71 19.78 1.58
C GLY A 7 0.44 19.95 0.09
N ARG A 8 1.38 20.57 -0.64
CA ARG A 8 1.29 20.74 -2.10
C ARG A 8 1.32 19.40 -2.82
N TRP A 9 2.24 18.51 -2.41
CA TRP A 9 2.35 17.17 -2.97
C TRP A 9 1.07 16.35 -2.77
N ARG A 10 0.44 16.41 -1.57
CA ARG A 10 -0.83 15.72 -1.31
C ARG A 10 -1.98 16.22 -2.16
N ARG A 11 -2.08 17.54 -2.38
CA ARG A 11 -3.14 18.13 -3.21
C ARG A 11 -3.01 17.70 -4.66
N GLN A 12 -1.80 17.83 -5.20
CA GLN A 12 -1.48 17.41 -6.55
C GLN A 12 -1.75 15.92 -6.77
N TRP A 13 -1.38 15.06 -5.82
CA TRP A 13 -1.67 13.63 -5.88
C TRP A 13 -3.18 13.34 -5.90
N ARG A 14 -3.99 14.10 -5.15
CA ARG A 14 -5.44 13.93 -5.14
C ARG A 14 -6.05 14.28 -6.50
N GLU A 15 -5.70 15.44 -7.04
CA GLU A 15 -6.23 15.91 -8.33
C GLU A 15 -5.86 14.95 -9.47
N GLN A 16 -4.59 14.51 -9.53
CA GLN A 16 -4.14 13.53 -10.52
C GLN A 16 -4.79 12.15 -10.32
N GLY A 17 -5.00 11.73 -9.07
CA GLY A 17 -5.67 10.47 -8.75
C GLY A 17 -7.14 10.47 -9.18
N GLU A 18 -7.87 11.55 -8.90
CA GLU A 18 -9.28 11.69 -9.30
C GLU A 18 -9.44 11.70 -10.82
N GLU A 19 -8.56 12.40 -11.54
CA GLU A 19 -8.56 12.36 -13.01
C GLU A 19 -8.22 10.97 -13.56
N GLY A 20 -7.25 10.29 -12.95
CA GLY A 20 -6.92 8.90 -13.29
C GLY A 20 -8.08 7.94 -13.06
N VAL A 21 -8.85 8.11 -11.97
CA VAL A 21 -10.05 7.32 -11.71
C VAL A 21 -11.11 7.58 -12.78
N ARG A 22 -11.43 8.86 -13.01
CA ARG A 22 -12.46 9.27 -13.97
C ARG A 22 -12.17 8.82 -15.40
N SER A 23 -10.90 8.89 -15.82
CA SER A 23 -10.49 8.47 -17.16
C SER A 23 -10.58 6.95 -17.39
N ASN A 24 -10.77 6.15 -16.34
CA ASN A 24 -10.71 4.69 -16.38
C ASN A 24 -11.97 4.02 -15.81
N GLU A 25 -13.07 4.75 -15.66
CA GLU A 25 -14.33 4.26 -15.05
C GLU A 25 -14.90 3.01 -15.76
N GLU A 26 -14.60 2.81 -17.04
CA GLU A 26 -15.04 1.63 -17.80
C GLU A 26 -14.45 0.30 -17.30
N TRP A 27 -13.27 0.31 -16.67
CA TRP A 27 -12.58 -0.90 -16.22
C TRP A 27 -12.06 -0.85 -14.78
N LEU A 28 -12.10 0.31 -14.11
CA LEU A 28 -11.64 0.50 -12.74
C LEU A 28 -12.80 0.65 -11.76
N THR A 29 -12.95 -0.31 -10.85
CA THR A 29 -13.87 -0.19 -9.70
C THR A 29 -13.14 0.39 -8.50
N VAL A 30 -13.67 1.47 -7.91
CA VAL A 30 -13.06 2.14 -6.75
C VAL A 30 -13.90 1.89 -5.49
N PHE A 31 -13.24 1.42 -4.43
CA PHE A 31 -13.82 1.27 -3.10
C PHE A 31 -13.38 2.44 -2.21
N HIS A 32 -14.35 3.21 -1.71
CA HIS A 32 -14.07 4.30 -0.76
C HIS A 32 -14.23 3.80 0.67
N PHE A 33 -13.19 3.98 1.49
CA PHE A 33 -13.25 3.65 2.90
C PHE A 33 -13.58 4.87 3.77
N PRO A 34 -14.25 4.68 4.92
CA PRO A 34 -14.35 5.71 5.94
C PRO A 34 -12.98 6.18 6.41
N ALA A 35 -12.91 7.40 6.96
CA ALA A 35 -11.72 7.84 7.66
C ALA A 35 -11.37 6.87 8.80
N HIS A 36 -10.08 6.56 8.96
CA HIS A 36 -9.55 5.65 9.99
C HIS A 36 -9.97 4.17 9.90
N ALA A 37 -10.46 3.70 8.74
CA ALA A 37 -10.74 2.28 8.50
C ALA A 37 -9.50 1.51 8.01
N ALA A 38 -8.46 1.46 8.85
CA ALA A 38 -7.20 0.78 8.50
C ALA A 38 -7.37 -0.74 8.35
N ASP A 39 -8.32 -1.32 9.09
CA ASP A 39 -8.75 -2.72 9.02
C ASP A 39 -9.34 -3.11 7.66
N LEU A 40 -9.89 -2.15 6.91
CA LEU A 40 -10.43 -2.37 5.57
C LEU A 40 -9.38 -2.18 4.46
N ASN A 41 -8.18 -1.69 4.78
CA ASN A 41 -7.13 -1.43 3.81
C ASN A 41 -6.18 -2.62 3.67
N PRO A 42 -6.20 -3.39 2.56
CA PRO A 42 -5.35 -4.57 2.40
C PRO A 42 -3.85 -4.22 2.39
N GLN A 43 -3.49 -2.97 2.08
CA GLN A 43 -2.12 -2.48 2.19
C GLN A 43 -1.57 -2.58 3.62
N GLU A 44 -2.40 -2.45 4.66
CA GLU A 44 -1.99 -2.59 6.07
C GLU A 44 -1.58 -4.04 6.38
N GLY A 45 -2.24 -5.02 5.77
CA GLY A 45 -1.85 -6.43 5.82
C GLY A 45 -0.47 -6.65 5.20
N ILE A 46 -0.26 -6.14 3.98
CA ILE A 46 1.03 -6.19 3.30
C ILE A 46 2.13 -5.52 4.15
N TRP A 47 1.85 -4.35 4.71
CA TRP A 47 2.80 -3.64 5.56
C TRP A 47 3.12 -4.41 6.84
N SER A 48 2.15 -5.11 7.42
CA SER A 48 2.37 -5.99 8.56
C SER A 48 3.31 -7.16 8.22
N LEU A 49 3.21 -7.74 7.03
CA LEU A 49 4.14 -8.78 6.55
C LEU A 49 5.56 -8.24 6.35
N VAL A 50 5.69 -7.03 5.79
CA VAL A 50 6.99 -6.36 5.64
C VAL A 50 7.61 -6.10 7.01
N LYS A 51 6.88 -5.48 7.94
CA LYS A 51 7.35 -5.21 9.30
C LYS A 51 7.79 -6.47 10.04
N ARG A 52 7.06 -7.59 9.89
CA ARG A 52 7.48 -8.89 10.48
C ARG A 52 8.81 -9.37 9.91
N THR A 53 9.09 -9.11 8.64
CA THR A 53 10.32 -9.54 7.97
C THR A 53 11.52 -8.68 8.35
N ILE A 54 11.33 -7.37 8.53
CA ILE A 54 12.43 -6.42 8.77
C ILE A 54 12.51 -5.89 10.21
N GLY A 55 11.59 -6.27 11.09
CA GLY A 55 11.45 -5.67 12.43
C GLY A 55 12.68 -5.80 13.33
N ASN A 56 13.51 -6.83 13.10
CA ASN A 56 14.75 -7.06 13.84
C ASN A 56 16.01 -6.66 13.03
N LEU A 57 15.85 -5.97 11.91
CA LEU A 57 16.98 -5.54 11.09
C LEU A 57 17.69 -4.35 11.74
N ALA A 58 18.93 -4.57 12.19
CA ALA A 58 19.83 -3.50 12.62
C ALA A 58 20.46 -2.78 11.42
N ALA A 59 19.63 -2.12 10.60
CA ALA A 59 20.10 -1.37 9.44
C ALA A 59 20.98 -0.19 9.88
N THR A 60 22.18 -0.06 9.32
CA THR A 60 23.12 1.01 9.68
C THR A 60 22.88 2.31 8.91
N ASN A 61 22.06 2.26 7.87
CA ASN A 61 21.66 3.41 7.08
C ASN A 61 20.33 3.17 6.34
N LEU A 62 19.78 4.25 5.78
CA LEU A 62 18.51 4.22 5.06
C LEU A 62 18.55 3.34 3.79
N HIS A 63 19.69 3.26 3.11
CA HIS A 63 19.82 2.43 1.91
C HIS A 63 19.66 0.94 2.23
N GLN A 64 20.23 0.48 3.35
CA GLN A 64 20.05 -0.89 3.84
C GLN A 64 18.58 -1.16 4.20
N LEU A 65 17.92 -0.23 4.90
CA LEU A 65 16.51 -0.35 5.23
C LEU A 65 15.64 -0.41 3.95
N ALA A 66 15.85 0.51 3.01
CA ALA A 66 15.11 0.55 1.74
C ALA A 66 15.28 -0.75 0.94
N THR A 67 16.51 -1.26 0.85
CA THR A 67 16.81 -2.55 0.20
C THR A 67 16.07 -3.71 0.88
N ALA A 68 15.99 -3.70 2.22
CA ALA A 68 15.28 -4.75 2.96
C ALA A 68 13.75 -4.68 2.77
N VAL A 69 13.18 -3.48 2.77
CA VAL A 69 11.77 -3.25 2.44
C VAL A 69 11.46 -3.75 1.03
N GLU A 70 12.25 -3.35 0.04
CA GLU A 70 12.06 -3.75 -1.36
C GLU A 70 12.14 -5.28 -1.53
N ARG A 71 13.13 -5.93 -0.91
CA ARG A 71 13.26 -7.39 -0.93
C ARG A 71 12.07 -8.07 -0.26
N SER A 72 11.56 -7.54 0.84
CA SER A 72 10.38 -8.08 1.50
C SER A 72 9.13 -7.93 0.63
N LEU A 73 8.92 -6.78 0.01
CA LEU A 73 7.81 -6.54 -0.90
C LEU A 73 7.87 -7.48 -2.12
N LYS A 74 9.06 -7.64 -2.73
CA LYS A 74 9.26 -8.61 -3.83
C LYS A 74 8.91 -10.04 -3.40
N LYS A 75 9.31 -10.47 -2.20
CA LYS A 75 8.95 -11.80 -1.68
C LYS A 75 7.43 -11.98 -1.52
N THR A 76 6.73 -10.96 -1.02
CA THR A 76 5.27 -10.97 -0.95
C THR A 76 4.65 -11.01 -2.34
N GLN A 77 5.17 -10.23 -3.29
CA GLN A 77 4.71 -10.21 -4.69
C GLN A 77 4.81 -11.58 -5.37
N TYR A 78 5.89 -12.33 -5.14
CA TYR A 78 6.06 -13.68 -5.71
C TYR A 78 5.29 -14.78 -4.95
N ARG A 79 4.47 -14.43 -3.95
CA ARG A 79 3.69 -15.38 -3.14
C ARG A 79 2.22 -14.93 -3.10
N PRO A 80 1.44 -15.22 -4.16
CA PRO A 80 0.06 -14.74 -4.30
C PRO A 80 -0.82 -14.99 -3.08
N HIS A 81 -0.71 -16.17 -2.45
CA HIS A 81 -1.49 -16.50 -1.24
C HIS A 81 -1.33 -15.51 -0.07
N PHE A 82 -0.21 -14.79 0.03
CA PHE A 82 -0.06 -13.73 1.04
C PHE A 82 -0.84 -12.47 0.68
N ILE A 83 -0.94 -12.15 -0.61
CA ILE A 83 -1.76 -11.03 -1.11
C ILE A 83 -3.23 -11.40 -0.95
N ASP A 84 -3.60 -12.61 -1.34
CA ASP A 84 -4.97 -13.13 -1.21
C ASP A 84 -5.44 -13.13 0.24
N GLY A 85 -4.58 -13.57 1.18
CA GLY A 85 -4.88 -13.51 2.61
C GLY A 85 -5.07 -12.07 3.14
N CYS A 86 -4.32 -11.10 2.61
CA CYS A 86 -4.51 -9.68 2.97
C CYS A 86 -5.84 -9.12 2.42
N LEU A 87 -6.25 -9.52 1.21
CA LEU A 87 -7.52 -9.12 0.60
C LEU A 87 -8.73 -9.78 1.28
N ALA A 88 -8.62 -11.07 1.59
CA ALA A 88 -9.66 -11.82 2.29
C ALA A 88 -9.95 -11.23 3.68
N GLY A 89 -8.90 -10.78 4.38
CA GLY A 89 -9.02 -10.13 5.69
C GLY A 89 -9.81 -8.81 5.67
N THR A 90 -9.98 -8.17 4.51
CA THR A 90 -10.73 -6.91 4.38
C THR A 90 -12.11 -7.09 3.77
N GLY A 91 -12.52 -8.32 3.44
CA GLY A 91 -13.79 -8.60 2.76
C GLY A 91 -13.83 -8.14 1.29
N LEU A 92 -12.68 -7.80 0.70
CA LEU A 92 -12.55 -7.35 -0.70
C LEU A 92 -11.98 -8.45 -1.60
N ALA A 93 -12.22 -9.71 -1.25
CA ALA A 93 -11.79 -10.83 -2.07
C ALA A 93 -12.45 -10.75 -3.45
N MET A 94 -11.67 -10.97 -4.50
CA MET A 94 -12.20 -11.02 -5.86
C MET A 94 -12.92 -12.36 -6.06
N ASP A 95 -14.16 -12.32 -6.53
CA ASP A 95 -14.84 -13.52 -7.01
C ASP A 95 -14.03 -14.09 -8.18
N SER A 96 -13.69 -15.38 -8.10
CA SER A 96 -12.91 -16.10 -9.11
C SER A 96 -13.76 -16.53 -10.29
#